data_AF-E9I7A1-F1
#
_entry.id   AF-E9I7A1-F1
#
_cell.length_a   1.000
_cell.length_b   1.000
_cell.length_c   1.000
_cell.angle_alpha   90.00
_cell.angle_beta   90.00
_cell.angle_gamma   90.00
#
_symmetry.space_group_name_H-M   'P 1'
#
loop_
_entity.id
_entity.type
_entity.pdbx_description
1 polymer ?
#
loop_
_entity_poly.entity_id
_entity_poly.type
_entity_poly.pdbx_seq_one_letter_code
_entity_poly.pdbx_strand_id
1 'polypeptide(L)'
;MGGRTYLNENGQKVPDTSTVPAWIYKDHPDSVMKNFSGEYQWQLDFTDKLIQKKSTEFIEKTVHHFSNRYPGKILGFAVGLQEEHEIKYGQTGYQWRDYKESTQQDFAKKYGEPQPVINYNNNIEIGSQKAEPLLHAHKEYRENRLRDATCLYSKAIQRKGALAIGYFAETFTSHDAIYTTGVVEKLAGCIDIAVIDFNFYDGYKLLPDADVLPTLANYMGSLGYKQIMVGAYAEVWERQKKTHELIPVINRSISQSLSQPNVIGFEVGGFQRQATEGQSATVDTEKLRAISVKPATTRPNVDQKRIKIGILGSTTNFY
;
A
#
# COMPACT_ATOMS: atom_id res chain seq x y z
N MET A 1 1.77 -2.29 10.39
CA MET A 1 0.93 -3.13 11.24
C MET A 1 0.35 -4.23 10.38
N GLY A 2 1.15 -5.24 10.03
CA GLY A 2 0.59 -6.45 9.47
C GLY A 2 1.28 -7.68 10.01
N GLY A 3 0.66 -8.82 9.72
CA GLY A 3 0.99 -10.05 10.40
C GLY A 3 2.14 -10.84 9.82
N ARG A 4 3.07 -10.25 9.07
CA ARG A 4 4.15 -11.02 8.49
C ARG A 4 5.11 -11.57 9.54
N THR A 5 5.47 -12.82 9.28
CA THR A 5 6.71 -13.39 9.77
C THR A 5 7.87 -12.56 9.21
N TYR A 6 8.78 -12.13 10.06
CA TYR A 6 9.97 -11.41 9.61
C TYR A 6 10.88 -12.37 8.82
N LEU A 7 11.31 -11.96 7.63
CA LEU A 7 12.29 -12.68 6.82
C LEU A 7 13.62 -11.92 6.87
N ASN A 8 14.74 -12.65 6.90
CA ASN A 8 16.05 -12.03 6.72
C ASN A 8 16.30 -11.70 5.24
N GLU A 9 17.45 -11.10 4.96
CA GLU A 9 17.91 -10.74 3.61
C GLU A 9 18.02 -11.93 2.63
N ASN A 10 18.02 -13.16 3.15
CA ASN A 10 18.04 -14.40 2.37
C ASN A 10 16.65 -15.04 2.21
N GLY A 11 15.59 -14.33 2.59
CA GLY A 11 14.21 -14.82 2.56
C GLY A 11 13.90 -15.90 3.61
N GLN A 12 14.78 -16.11 4.60
CA GLN A 12 14.56 -17.10 5.64
C GLN A 12 13.78 -16.49 6.81
N LYS A 13 12.81 -17.25 7.32
CA LYS A 13 12.07 -16.91 8.54
C LYS A 13 13.03 -16.65 9.69
N VAL A 14 12.94 -15.46 10.28
CA VAL A 14 13.57 -15.16 11.56
C VAL A 14 12.60 -15.59 12.67
N PRO A 15 12.96 -16.57 13.50
CA PRO A 15 12.12 -16.99 14.61
C PRO A 15 11.79 -15.84 15.55
N ASP A 16 10.60 -15.89 16.15
CA ASP A 16 10.14 -14.98 17.22
C ASP A 16 10.17 -13.47 16.89
N THR A 17 10.28 -13.12 15.61
CA THR A 17 10.33 -11.74 15.15
C THR A 17 9.05 -11.42 14.36
N SER A 18 8.27 -10.47 14.89
CA SER A 18 7.02 -9.97 14.30
C SER A 18 7.07 -8.45 14.20
N THR A 19 6.35 -7.88 13.23
CA THR A 19 6.16 -6.42 13.15
C THR A 19 5.21 -5.88 14.22
N VAL A 20 4.57 -6.79 14.97
CA VAL A 20 3.68 -6.53 16.09
C VAL A 20 4.36 -6.95 17.40
N PRO A 21 4.28 -6.14 18.47
CA PRO A 21 4.84 -6.51 19.77
C PRO A 21 4.31 -7.85 20.30
N ALA A 22 5.22 -8.74 20.68
CA ALA A 22 4.91 -10.11 21.10
C ALA A 22 3.89 -10.21 22.25
N TRP A 23 3.90 -9.22 23.17
CA TRP A 23 2.97 -9.18 24.30
C TRP A 23 1.50 -9.09 23.88
N ILE A 24 1.19 -8.54 22.70
CA ILE A 24 -0.20 -8.45 22.23
C ILE A 24 -0.78 -9.86 22.02
N TYR A 25 0.00 -10.76 21.43
CA TYR A 25 -0.45 -12.14 21.20
C TYR A 25 -0.64 -12.94 22.48
N LYS A 26 0.13 -12.62 23.53
CA LYS A 26 0.08 -13.29 24.82
C LYS A 26 -1.02 -12.75 25.71
N ASP A 27 -1.11 -11.43 25.82
CA ASP A 27 -1.92 -10.75 26.83
C ASP A 27 -3.29 -10.32 26.27
N HIS A 28 -3.41 -10.14 24.94
CA HIS A 28 -4.64 -9.71 24.27
C HIS A 28 -4.90 -10.51 22.97
N PRO A 29 -5.04 -11.84 23.04
CA PRO A 29 -5.28 -12.68 21.86
C PRO A 29 -6.59 -12.33 21.12
N ASP A 30 -7.58 -11.71 21.77
CA ASP A 30 -8.82 -11.26 21.10
C ASP A 30 -8.65 -10.00 20.23
N SER A 31 -7.52 -9.31 20.38
CA SER A 31 -7.17 -8.13 19.61
C SER A 31 -6.44 -8.48 18.30
N VAL A 32 -6.26 -9.77 18.00
CA VAL A 32 -5.78 -10.23 16.69
C VAL A 32 -6.93 -10.75 15.82
N MET A 33 -6.76 -10.65 14.51
CA MET A 33 -7.74 -11.14 13.55
C MET A 33 -7.78 -12.67 13.52
N LYS A 34 -8.94 -13.23 13.16
CA LYS A 34 -9.10 -14.65 12.83
C LYS A 34 -9.44 -14.81 11.36
N ASN A 35 -8.96 -15.87 10.71
CA ASN A 35 -9.43 -16.23 9.36
C ASN A 35 -10.83 -16.88 9.44
N PHE A 36 -11.44 -17.13 8.29
CA PHE A 36 -12.77 -17.78 8.21
C PHE A 36 -12.82 -19.20 8.82
N SER A 37 -11.67 -19.87 8.97
CA SER A 37 -11.54 -21.16 9.68
C SER A 37 -11.46 -21.01 11.20
N GLY A 38 -11.48 -19.77 11.72
CA GLY A 38 -11.36 -19.46 13.14
C GLY A 38 -9.92 -19.44 13.67
N GLU A 39 -8.92 -19.56 12.81
CA GLU A 39 -7.50 -19.61 13.21
C GLU A 39 -6.94 -18.20 13.41
N TYR A 40 -6.20 -18.02 14.50
CA TYR A 40 -5.50 -16.79 14.81
C TYR A 40 -4.53 -16.39 13.70
N GLN A 41 -4.61 -15.14 13.30
CA GLN A 41 -3.69 -14.52 12.36
C GLN A 41 -2.71 -13.66 13.14
N TRP A 42 -1.49 -13.54 12.62
CA TRP A 42 -0.47 -12.69 13.24
C TRP A 42 -0.75 -11.20 13.01
N GLN A 43 -1.97 -10.83 12.60
CA GLN A 43 -2.42 -9.48 12.29
C GLN A 43 -3.27 -8.90 13.41
N LEU A 44 -3.04 -7.65 13.76
CA LEU A 44 -3.90 -6.91 14.69
C LEU A 44 -5.25 -6.58 14.05
N ASP A 45 -6.34 -6.71 14.81
CA ASP A 45 -7.60 -6.08 14.43
C ASP A 45 -7.47 -4.56 14.59
N PHE A 46 -7.37 -3.85 13.46
CA PHE A 46 -7.24 -2.40 13.44
C PHE A 46 -8.51 -1.65 13.88
N THR A 47 -9.61 -2.35 14.13
CA THR A 47 -10.83 -1.79 14.74
C THR A 47 -10.94 -2.03 16.24
N ASP A 48 -10.08 -2.89 16.80
CA ASP A 48 -10.03 -3.12 18.24
C ASP A 48 -9.61 -1.82 18.96
N LYS A 49 -10.35 -1.46 20.02
CA LYS A 49 -10.15 -0.18 20.73
C LYS A 49 -8.79 -0.08 21.42
N LEU A 50 -8.27 -1.19 21.95
CA LEU A 50 -6.95 -1.22 22.57
C LEU A 50 -5.89 -0.99 21.50
N ILE A 51 -5.99 -1.70 20.37
CA ILE A 51 -5.07 -1.54 19.24
C ILE A 51 -5.12 -0.11 18.71
N GLN A 52 -6.31 0.42 18.42
CA GLN A 52 -6.48 1.78 17.94
C GLN A 52 -5.82 2.81 18.87
N LYS A 53 -6.02 2.67 20.18
CA LYS A 53 -5.42 3.54 21.19
C LYS A 53 -3.89 3.43 21.18
N LYS A 54 -3.34 2.22 21.28
CA LYS A 54 -1.88 1.98 21.34
C LYS A 54 -1.19 2.43 20.06
N SER A 55 -1.77 2.14 18.91
CA SER A 55 -1.25 2.54 17.60
C SER A 55 -1.30 4.05 17.41
N THR A 56 -2.38 4.71 17.83
CA THR A 56 -2.47 6.18 17.81
C THR A 56 -1.39 6.81 18.69
N GLU A 57 -1.23 6.34 19.94
CA GLU A 57 -0.19 6.83 20.86
C GLU A 57 1.23 6.62 20.29
N PHE A 58 1.48 5.47 19.67
CA PHE A 58 2.74 5.15 19.03
C PHE A 58 3.03 6.06 17.84
N ILE A 59 2.06 6.23 16.93
CA ILE A 59 2.16 7.10 15.75
C ILE A 59 2.45 8.54 16.19
N GLU A 60 1.68 9.05 17.14
CA GLU A 60 1.85 10.41 17.65
C GLU A 60 3.25 10.66 18.23
N LYS A 61 3.79 9.71 19.01
CA LYS A 61 5.16 9.79 19.55
C LYS A 61 6.21 9.70 18.46
N THR A 62 6.00 8.82 17.48
CA THR A 62 6.90 8.60 16.34
C THR A 62 7.01 9.85 15.49
N VAL A 63 5.86 10.41 15.08
CA VAL A 63 5.79 11.64 14.28
C VAL A 63 6.47 12.79 15.02
N HIS A 64 6.17 12.97 16.31
CA HIS A 64 6.81 14.01 17.12
C HIS A 64 8.33 13.84 17.19
N HIS A 65 8.81 12.63 17.50
CA HIS A 65 10.24 12.34 17.60
C HIS A 65 10.98 12.65 16.28
N PHE A 66 10.50 12.09 15.18
CA PHE A 66 11.17 12.21 13.89
C PHE A 66 11.06 13.60 13.28
N SER A 67 9.93 14.28 13.46
CA SER A 67 9.77 15.67 12.99
C SER A 67 10.71 16.62 13.72
N ASN A 68 10.92 16.43 15.03
CA ASN A 68 11.87 17.23 15.80
C ASN A 68 13.32 16.89 15.48
N ARG A 69 13.63 15.60 15.26
CA ARG A 69 15.00 15.16 14.95
C ARG A 69 15.44 15.57 13.55
N TYR A 70 14.51 15.63 12.59
CA TYR A 70 14.81 15.90 11.17
C TYR A 70 13.91 17.01 10.60
N PRO A 71 14.02 18.25 11.14
CA PRO A 71 13.12 19.34 10.77
C PRO A 71 13.23 19.68 9.27
N GLY A 72 12.10 19.69 8.58
CA GLY A 72 12.00 20.01 7.15
C GLY A 72 12.63 18.99 6.20
N LYS A 73 12.98 17.80 6.69
CA LYS A 73 13.55 16.70 5.87
C LYS A 73 12.56 15.60 5.54
N ILE A 74 11.47 15.50 6.31
CA ILE A 74 10.44 14.47 6.13
C ILE A 74 9.28 15.08 5.37
N LEU A 75 8.90 14.46 4.25
CA LEU A 75 7.77 14.89 3.42
C LEU A 75 6.42 14.61 4.12
N GLY A 76 6.30 13.44 4.73
CA GLY A 76 5.13 12.98 5.46
C GLY A 76 5.40 11.61 6.08
N PHE A 77 4.38 11.06 6.75
CA PHE A 77 4.47 9.76 7.41
C PHE A 77 3.41 8.82 6.83
N ALA A 78 3.82 7.59 6.51
CA ALA A 78 2.90 6.56 6.07
C ALA A 78 2.04 6.06 7.24
N VAL A 79 0.75 5.83 6.97
CA VAL A 79 -0.21 5.30 7.97
C VAL A 79 0.18 3.90 8.46
N GLY A 80 0.99 3.16 7.68
CA GLY A 80 1.58 1.89 8.14
C GLY A 80 0.57 0.75 8.31
N LEU A 81 -0.64 0.88 7.74
CA LEU A 81 -1.59 -0.23 7.55
C LEU A 81 -1.36 -1.00 6.24
N GLN A 82 -0.31 -0.65 5.50
CA GLN A 82 -0.04 -1.03 4.11
C GLN A 82 0.57 -2.43 3.97
N GLU A 83 0.13 -3.39 4.79
CA GLU A 83 0.58 -4.76 4.55
C GLU A 83 -0.13 -5.31 3.32
N GLU A 84 0.66 -5.33 2.24
CA GLU A 84 0.22 -5.62 0.90
C GLU A 84 -0.56 -6.93 0.82
N HIS A 85 -0.20 -8.01 1.53
CA HIS A 85 -0.97 -9.27 1.47
C HIS A 85 -2.32 -9.25 2.21
N GLU A 86 -2.55 -8.29 3.11
CA GLU A 86 -3.78 -8.19 3.91
C GLU A 86 -4.81 -7.25 3.29
N ILE A 87 -4.34 -6.26 2.54
CA ILE A 87 -5.19 -5.41 1.73
C ILE A 87 -5.27 -5.94 0.28
N LYS A 88 -4.34 -6.80 -0.19
CA LYS A 88 -4.52 -7.65 -1.38
C LYS A 88 -5.68 -8.59 -1.13
N TYR A 89 -6.87 -8.17 -1.55
CA TYR A 89 -8.07 -9.01 -1.54
C TYR A 89 -7.98 -10.21 -2.51
N GLY A 90 -6.83 -10.46 -3.14
CA GLY A 90 -6.52 -11.71 -3.81
C GLY A 90 -5.02 -11.97 -3.92
N GLN A 91 -4.63 -13.24 -3.75
CA GLN A 91 -4.08 -14.05 -4.85
C GLN A 91 -3.42 -15.35 -4.39
N THR A 92 -3.06 -15.51 -3.13
CA THR A 92 -2.52 -16.79 -2.66
C THR A 92 -2.91 -17.03 -1.21
N GLY A 93 -3.67 -18.10 -0.99
CA GLY A 93 -4.10 -18.53 0.34
C GLY A 93 -5.41 -17.93 0.87
N TYR A 94 -6.03 -16.92 0.22
CA TYR A 94 -7.35 -16.32 0.54
C TYR A 94 -7.82 -16.53 1.99
N GLN A 95 -7.07 -16.12 3.00
CA GLN A 95 -7.42 -16.43 4.39
C GLN A 95 -8.39 -15.42 5.00
N TRP A 96 -9.32 -14.88 4.19
CA TRP A 96 -10.27 -13.80 4.51
C TRP A 96 -10.31 -13.45 6.00
N ARG A 97 -9.72 -12.31 6.35
CA ARG A 97 -9.36 -12.01 7.74
C ARG A 97 -10.41 -11.15 8.43
N ASP A 98 -10.43 -11.40 9.73
CA ASP A 98 -11.31 -10.89 10.77
C ASP A 98 -12.73 -11.47 10.81
N TYR A 99 -12.79 -12.81 10.85
CA TYR A 99 -14.01 -13.59 11.12
C TYR A 99 -14.17 -13.89 12.61
N LYS A 100 -13.49 -13.14 13.48
CA LYS A 100 -13.67 -13.30 14.93
C LYS A 100 -15.11 -12.98 15.32
N GLU A 101 -15.50 -13.48 16.48
CA GLU A 101 -16.88 -13.44 16.94
C GLU A 101 -17.45 -12.01 16.98
N SER A 102 -16.70 -11.03 17.47
CA SER A 102 -17.16 -9.65 17.53
C SER A 102 -17.43 -9.04 16.14
N THR A 103 -16.63 -9.40 15.14
CA THR A 103 -16.82 -8.92 13.77
C THR A 103 -17.98 -9.63 13.08
N GLN A 104 -18.16 -10.93 13.33
CA GLN A 104 -19.35 -11.67 12.88
C GLN A 104 -20.63 -11.06 13.44
N GLN A 105 -20.62 -10.75 14.75
CA GLN A 105 -21.76 -10.11 15.42
C GLN A 105 -22.03 -8.70 14.87
N ASP A 106 -20.99 -7.89 14.61
CA ASP A 106 -21.16 -6.55 14.05
C ASP A 106 -21.73 -6.59 12.63
N PHE A 107 -21.24 -7.50 11.78
CA PHE A 107 -21.81 -7.71 10.45
C PHE A 107 -23.26 -8.21 10.50
N ALA A 108 -23.54 -9.23 11.32
CA ALA A 108 -24.89 -9.77 11.48
C ALA A 108 -25.88 -8.74 12.04
N LYS A 109 -25.44 -7.89 12.96
CA LYS A 109 -26.24 -6.76 13.46
C LYS A 109 -26.61 -5.78 12.35
N LYS A 110 -25.74 -5.58 11.36
CA LYS A 110 -25.95 -4.61 10.28
C LYS A 110 -26.73 -5.20 9.10
N TYR A 111 -26.52 -6.47 8.77
CA TYR A 111 -27.03 -7.09 7.55
C TYR A 111 -27.97 -8.29 7.78
N GLY A 112 -28.21 -8.68 9.04
CA GLY A 112 -29.14 -9.76 9.41
C GLY A 112 -28.58 -11.18 9.30
N GLU A 113 -27.38 -11.35 8.76
CA GLU A 113 -26.76 -12.63 8.44
C GLU A 113 -25.26 -12.62 8.80
N PRO A 114 -24.61 -13.77 9.04
CA PRO A 114 -23.17 -13.82 9.25
C PRO A 114 -22.37 -13.37 8.01
N GLN A 115 -21.09 -13.06 8.20
CA GLN A 115 -20.21 -12.71 7.09
C GLN A 115 -20.11 -13.86 6.09
N PRO A 116 -20.35 -13.62 4.78
CA PRO A 116 -20.18 -14.62 3.73
C PRO A 116 -18.76 -15.18 3.70
N VAL A 117 -18.63 -16.51 3.73
CA VAL A 117 -17.34 -17.20 3.56
C VAL A 117 -17.13 -17.50 2.08
N ILE A 118 -16.21 -16.79 1.44
CA ILE A 118 -15.86 -17.08 0.04
C ILE A 118 -14.72 -18.08 -0.01
N ASN A 119 -15.07 -19.36 -0.10
CA ASN A 119 -14.11 -20.42 -0.29
C ASN A 119 -13.76 -20.58 -1.77
N TYR A 120 -12.84 -19.74 -2.28
CA TYR A 120 -12.19 -19.99 -3.56
C TYR A 120 -11.09 -21.04 -3.35
N ASN A 121 -11.47 -22.30 -3.21
CA ASN A 121 -10.56 -23.35 -3.64
C ASN A 121 -10.32 -23.10 -5.13
N ASN A 122 -9.07 -22.98 -5.57
CA ASN A 122 -8.68 -22.70 -6.97
C ASN A 122 -9.17 -23.76 -8.00
N ASN A 123 -10.07 -24.64 -7.61
CA ASN A 123 -10.71 -25.65 -8.44
C ASN A 123 -12.20 -25.29 -8.65
N ILE A 124 -12.45 -24.22 -9.40
CA ILE A 124 -13.79 -23.83 -9.89
C ILE A 124 -14.47 -25.02 -10.64
N GLU A 125 -13.69 -25.99 -11.10
CA GLU A 125 -14.14 -27.18 -11.82
C GLU A 125 -14.90 -28.21 -10.96
N ILE A 126 -14.86 -28.14 -9.62
CA ILE A 126 -15.37 -29.21 -8.74
C ILE A 126 -16.64 -28.81 -7.96
N GLY A 127 -17.22 -27.63 -8.20
CA GLY A 127 -18.39 -27.15 -7.44
C GLY A 127 -19.38 -26.34 -8.25
N SER A 128 -20.67 -26.55 -7.99
CA SER A 128 -21.73 -25.65 -8.44
C SER A 128 -21.50 -24.26 -7.88
N GLN A 129 -21.64 -23.23 -8.72
CA GLN A 129 -21.60 -21.83 -8.28
C GLN A 129 -22.63 -21.62 -7.16
N LYS A 130 -22.18 -21.17 -5.99
CA LYS A 130 -23.07 -20.75 -4.90
C LYS A 130 -23.28 -19.25 -5.00
N ALA A 131 -24.53 -18.83 -4.99
CA ALA A 131 -24.87 -17.42 -4.89
C ALA A 131 -24.53 -16.93 -3.48
N GLU A 132 -23.70 -15.90 -3.38
CA GLU A 132 -23.36 -15.22 -2.13
C GLU A 132 -24.05 -13.84 -2.13
N PRO A 133 -25.34 -13.74 -1.77
CA PRO A 133 -26.14 -12.52 -1.97
C PRO A 133 -25.60 -11.30 -1.19
N LEU A 134 -24.88 -11.54 -0.09
CA LEU A 134 -24.28 -10.50 0.74
C LEU A 134 -22.81 -10.25 0.42
N LEU A 135 -22.28 -10.79 -0.69
CA LEU A 135 -20.90 -10.57 -1.11
C LEU A 135 -20.56 -9.09 -1.25
N HIS A 136 -21.41 -8.32 -1.93
CA HIS A 136 -21.20 -6.88 -2.07
C HIS A 136 -21.20 -6.16 -0.71
N ALA A 137 -22.19 -6.46 0.14
CA ALA A 137 -22.29 -5.88 1.48
C ALA A 137 -21.07 -6.20 2.35
N HIS A 138 -20.55 -7.41 2.24
CA HIS A 138 -19.35 -7.86 2.93
C HIS A 138 -18.08 -7.14 2.45
N LYS A 139 -17.90 -6.95 1.14
CA LYS A 139 -16.82 -6.13 0.60
C LYS A 139 -16.90 -4.71 1.15
N GLU A 140 -18.05 -4.06 1.00
CA GLU A 140 -18.27 -2.69 1.47
C GLU A 140 -18.05 -2.53 2.98
N TYR A 141 -18.49 -3.50 3.77
CA TYR A 141 -18.28 -3.55 5.21
C TYR A 141 -16.78 -3.52 5.55
N ARG A 142 -15.98 -4.38 4.92
CA ARG A 142 -14.54 -4.46 5.16
C ARG A 142 -13.81 -3.20 4.70
N GLU A 143 -14.17 -2.67 3.54
CA GLU A 143 -13.64 -1.41 3.02
C GLU A 143 -13.87 -0.25 3.98
N ASN A 144 -15.07 -0.15 4.54
CA ASN A 144 -15.43 0.90 5.49
C ASN A 144 -14.63 0.77 6.80
N ARG A 145 -14.40 -0.45 7.29
CA ARG A 145 -13.56 -0.68 8.47
C ARG A 145 -12.11 -0.28 8.23
N LEU A 146 -11.54 -0.64 7.07
CA LEU A 146 -10.20 -0.23 6.69
C LEU A 146 -10.08 1.28 6.51
N ARG A 147 -11.09 1.90 5.88
CA ARG A 147 -11.20 3.37 5.76
C ARG A 147 -11.16 4.02 7.13
N ASP A 148 -11.98 3.56 8.07
CA ASP A 148 -12.11 4.18 9.38
C ASP A 148 -10.80 4.09 10.18
N ALA A 149 -10.14 2.94 10.17
CA ALA A 149 -8.84 2.78 10.80
C ALA A 149 -7.75 3.64 10.12
N THR A 150 -7.72 3.67 8.79
CA THR A 150 -6.76 4.48 8.04
C THR A 150 -6.94 5.96 8.36
N CYS A 151 -8.18 6.47 8.31
CA CYS A 151 -8.46 7.87 8.63
C CYS A 151 -8.22 8.21 10.10
N LEU A 152 -8.42 7.27 11.04
CA LEU A 152 -8.04 7.47 12.44
C LEU A 152 -6.54 7.73 12.58
N TYR A 153 -5.72 6.89 11.95
CA TYR A 153 -4.26 6.99 12.03
C TYR A 153 -3.71 8.16 11.22
N SER A 154 -4.28 8.50 10.07
CA SER A 154 -3.95 9.74 9.36
C SER A 154 -4.18 10.97 10.23
N LYS A 155 -5.31 11.03 10.95
CA LYS A 155 -5.59 12.12 11.89
C LYS A 155 -4.57 12.18 13.02
N ALA A 156 -4.08 11.04 13.50
CA ALA A 156 -3.02 11.00 14.51
C ALA A 156 -1.72 11.67 14.01
N ILE A 157 -1.35 11.43 12.75
CA ILE A 157 -0.21 12.08 12.08
C ILE A 157 -0.45 13.59 11.96
N GLN A 158 -1.60 13.96 11.41
CA GLN A 158 -1.99 15.36 11.16
C GLN A 158 -2.08 16.20 12.44
N ARG A 159 -2.52 15.62 13.56
CA ARG A 159 -2.54 16.28 14.88
C ARG A 159 -1.16 16.69 15.37
N LYS A 160 -0.09 16.09 14.86
CA LYS A 160 1.30 16.48 15.13
C LYS A 160 1.88 17.44 14.08
N GLY A 161 1.05 17.95 13.17
CA GLY A 161 1.43 18.92 12.14
C GLY A 161 2.17 18.31 10.95
N ALA A 162 2.14 16.99 10.78
CA ALA A 162 2.75 16.30 9.64
C ALA A 162 1.70 15.84 8.62
N LEU A 163 2.15 15.57 7.39
CA LEU A 163 1.30 15.05 6.31
C LEU A 163 1.15 13.53 6.41
N ALA A 164 -0.07 13.02 6.26
CA ALA A 164 -0.37 11.61 6.20
C ALA A 164 -0.23 11.08 4.76
N ILE A 165 0.57 10.02 4.60
CA ILE A 165 0.84 9.36 3.33
C ILE A 165 0.06 8.03 3.25
N GLY A 166 -0.71 7.85 2.18
CA GLY A 166 -1.38 6.60 1.84
C GLY A 166 -0.74 5.96 0.61
N TYR A 167 -0.17 4.76 0.75
CA TYR A 167 0.30 3.95 -0.36
C TYR A 167 -0.83 3.07 -0.89
N PHE A 168 -1.06 3.17 -2.19
CA PHE A 168 -2.11 2.53 -2.97
C PHE A 168 -1.50 1.66 -4.05
N ALA A 169 -0.89 0.56 -3.62
CA ALA A 169 -0.16 -0.31 -4.51
C ALA A 169 -1.06 -1.04 -5.51
N GLU A 170 -0.57 -1.20 -6.73
CA GLU A 170 -1.11 -2.09 -7.78
C GLU A 170 -2.62 -1.92 -8.06
N THR A 171 -3.14 -0.69 -7.90
CA THR A 171 -4.58 -0.37 -7.90
C THR A 171 -5.37 -0.90 -9.10
N PHE A 172 -4.79 -1.14 -10.29
CA PHE A 172 -5.50 -1.67 -11.48
C PHE A 172 -5.07 -3.07 -11.96
N THR A 173 -4.36 -3.82 -11.15
CA THR A 173 -3.98 -5.20 -11.49
C THR A 173 -5.14 -6.17 -11.22
N SER A 174 -5.37 -7.20 -12.05
CA SER A 174 -6.63 -7.99 -12.03
C SER A 174 -6.83 -8.84 -10.76
N HIS A 175 -5.87 -8.80 -9.87
CA HIS A 175 -5.43 -9.94 -9.09
C HIS A 175 -4.69 -9.43 -7.86
N ASP A 176 -3.80 -8.46 -8.08
CA ASP A 176 -3.00 -7.77 -7.09
C ASP A 176 -3.64 -6.45 -6.61
N ALA A 177 -4.83 -6.07 -7.09
CA ALA A 177 -5.39 -4.76 -6.77
C ALA A 177 -5.92 -4.68 -5.33
N ILE A 178 -4.99 -4.30 -4.47
CA ILE A 178 -5.11 -4.03 -3.05
C ILE A 178 -6.28 -3.09 -2.76
N TYR A 179 -6.39 -2.04 -3.55
CA TYR A 179 -7.33 -0.93 -3.33
C TYR A 179 -8.39 -0.74 -4.41
N THR A 180 -8.50 -1.62 -5.42
CA THR A 180 -9.63 -1.58 -6.40
C THR A 180 -10.99 -1.74 -5.74
N THR A 181 -11.03 -2.21 -4.50
CA THR A 181 -12.25 -2.44 -3.73
C THR A 181 -12.82 -1.13 -3.19
N GLY A 182 -12.95 -0.03 -3.93
CA GLY A 182 -13.63 1.17 -3.41
C GLY A 182 -12.93 1.92 -2.26
N VAL A 183 -11.84 1.38 -1.71
CA VAL A 183 -11.13 1.94 -0.54
C VAL A 183 -10.40 3.22 -0.95
N VAL A 184 -9.77 3.22 -2.12
CA VAL A 184 -9.06 4.40 -2.62
C VAL A 184 -10.00 5.58 -2.85
N GLU A 185 -11.24 5.33 -3.29
CA GLU A 185 -12.29 6.34 -3.44
C GLU A 185 -12.77 6.90 -2.10
N LYS A 186 -12.66 6.11 -1.03
CA LYS A 186 -13.15 6.46 0.31
C LYS A 186 -12.12 7.23 1.16
N LEU A 187 -10.87 7.29 0.75
CA LEU A 187 -9.75 7.80 1.57
C LEU A 187 -9.27 9.22 1.21
N ALA A 188 -9.72 9.79 0.10
CA ALA A 188 -9.31 11.12 -0.35
C ALA A 188 -9.50 12.23 0.69
N GLY A 189 -10.50 12.09 1.57
CA GLY A 189 -10.78 13.06 2.63
C GLY A 189 -9.86 13.02 3.85
N CYS A 190 -8.98 12.01 3.97
CA CYS A 190 -8.11 11.86 5.14
C CYS A 190 -6.64 11.58 4.82
N ILE A 191 -6.26 11.51 3.54
CA ILE A 191 -4.88 11.32 3.08
C ILE A 191 -4.40 12.62 2.42
N ASP A 192 -3.25 13.11 2.86
CA ASP A 192 -2.66 14.34 2.32
C ASP A 192 -1.87 14.07 1.03
N ILE A 193 -1.12 12.96 1.03
CA ILE A 193 -0.30 12.51 -0.10
C ILE A 193 -0.68 11.07 -0.45
N ALA A 194 -1.20 10.86 -1.64
CA ALA A 194 -1.39 9.53 -2.21
C ALA A 194 -0.11 9.08 -2.92
N VAL A 195 0.38 7.89 -2.60
CA VAL A 195 1.41 7.22 -3.38
C VAL A 195 0.73 6.09 -4.14
N ILE A 196 0.76 6.13 -5.46
CA ILE A 196 0.29 5.04 -6.30
C ILE A 196 1.49 4.38 -6.93
N ASP A 197 1.50 3.05 -7.01
CA ASP A 197 2.56 2.33 -7.69
C ASP A 197 2.04 1.37 -8.75
N PHE A 198 2.95 0.98 -9.65
CA PHE A 198 2.69 -0.03 -10.66
C PHE A 198 3.97 -0.80 -11.00
N ASN A 199 3.85 -2.13 -10.99
CA ASN A 199 4.93 -3.08 -11.26
C ASN A 199 5.11 -3.42 -12.75
N PHE A 200 4.33 -2.79 -13.64
CA PHE A 200 4.27 -3.15 -15.06
C PHE A 200 3.96 -4.64 -15.27
N TYR A 201 3.10 -5.17 -14.41
CA TYR A 201 2.63 -6.55 -14.40
C TYR A 201 1.15 -6.53 -14.08
N ASP A 202 0.33 -7.24 -14.87
CA ASP A 202 -1.13 -7.19 -14.73
C ASP A 202 -1.71 -8.30 -13.83
N GLY A 203 -0.86 -9.15 -13.25
CA GLY A 203 -1.25 -10.37 -12.54
C GLY A 203 -1.07 -11.65 -13.38
N TYR A 204 -0.82 -11.52 -14.69
CA TYR A 204 -0.62 -12.65 -15.61
C TYR A 204 0.66 -12.52 -16.42
N LYS A 205 0.98 -11.33 -16.92
CA LYS A 205 2.10 -11.07 -17.82
C LYS A 205 2.74 -9.72 -17.56
N LEU A 206 3.98 -9.59 -18.04
CA LEU A 206 4.66 -8.32 -18.11
C LEU A 206 3.91 -7.38 -19.08
N LEU A 207 3.70 -6.14 -18.65
CA LEU A 207 2.92 -5.12 -19.36
C LEU A 207 3.76 -3.84 -19.55
N PRO A 208 4.42 -3.64 -20.71
CA PRO A 208 5.22 -2.44 -21.00
C PRO A 208 4.34 -1.23 -21.38
N ASP A 209 3.32 -0.93 -20.58
CA ASP A 209 2.39 0.16 -20.86
C ASP A 209 2.76 1.41 -20.05
N ALA A 210 3.23 2.45 -20.77
CA ALA A 210 3.63 3.71 -20.16
C ALA A 210 2.45 4.56 -19.68
N ASP A 211 1.23 4.30 -20.17
CA ASP A 211 0.08 5.15 -19.92
C ASP A 211 -0.67 4.75 -18.62
N VAL A 212 -0.31 3.63 -17.97
CA VAL A 212 -0.95 3.15 -16.72
C VAL A 212 -0.75 4.10 -15.54
N LEU A 213 0.48 4.48 -15.17
CA LEU A 213 0.72 5.39 -14.05
C LEU A 213 0.11 6.80 -14.27
N PRO A 214 0.23 7.41 -15.47
CA PRO A 214 -0.48 8.66 -15.76
C PRO A 214 -2.00 8.52 -15.60
N THR A 215 -2.57 7.41 -16.07
CA THR A 215 -4.02 7.15 -15.94
C THR A 215 -4.42 7.00 -14.48
N LEU A 216 -3.64 6.27 -13.69
CA LEU A 216 -3.82 6.15 -12.24
C LEU A 216 -3.73 7.52 -11.55
N ALA A 217 -2.72 8.33 -11.87
CA ALA A 217 -2.57 9.67 -11.30
C ALA A 217 -3.77 10.57 -11.61
N ASN A 218 -4.28 10.51 -12.84
CA ASN A 218 -5.46 11.28 -13.25
C ASN A 218 -6.72 10.79 -12.52
N TYR A 219 -6.88 9.47 -12.39
CA TYR A 219 -7.96 8.86 -11.62
C TYR A 219 -7.91 9.30 -10.15
N MET A 220 -6.75 9.25 -9.49
CA MET A 220 -6.56 9.76 -8.13
C MET A 220 -6.91 11.25 -8.02
N GLY A 221 -6.48 12.06 -9.01
CA GLY A 221 -6.86 13.47 -9.08
C GLY A 221 -8.38 13.68 -9.14
N SER A 222 -9.08 12.85 -9.92
CA SER A 222 -10.54 12.89 -10.07
C SER A 222 -11.29 12.51 -8.79
N LEU A 223 -10.70 11.64 -7.95
CA LEU A 223 -11.22 11.28 -6.62
C LEU A 223 -11.01 12.39 -5.57
N GLY A 224 -10.22 13.42 -5.89
CA GLY A 224 -10.01 14.59 -5.03
C GLY A 224 -8.69 14.60 -4.27
N TYR A 225 -7.80 13.62 -4.48
CA TYR A 225 -6.45 13.63 -3.92
C TYR A 225 -5.66 14.85 -4.41
N LYS A 226 -5.07 15.59 -3.47
CA LYS A 226 -4.42 16.89 -3.77
C LYS A 226 -2.94 16.75 -4.12
N GLN A 227 -2.25 15.81 -3.51
CA GLN A 227 -0.84 15.52 -3.79
C GLN A 227 -0.69 14.03 -4.09
N ILE A 228 -0.03 13.73 -5.19
CA ILE A 228 0.15 12.38 -5.71
C ILE A 228 1.63 12.14 -5.98
N MET A 229 2.15 11.00 -5.53
CA MET A 229 3.44 10.46 -5.94
C MET A 229 3.22 9.20 -6.76
N VAL A 230 4.01 9.02 -7.82
CA VAL A 230 3.92 7.86 -8.70
C VAL A 230 5.12 6.93 -8.54
N GLY A 231 4.88 5.66 -8.25
CA GLY A 231 5.89 4.63 -8.06
C GLY A 231 6.00 3.71 -9.28
N ALA A 232 7.16 3.68 -9.90
CA ALA A 232 7.47 2.76 -10.99
C ALA A 232 8.34 1.61 -10.46
N TYR A 233 7.77 0.41 -10.42
CA TYR A 233 8.39 -0.77 -9.81
C TYR A 233 8.66 -1.85 -10.86
N ALA A 234 9.71 -2.64 -10.66
CA ALA A 234 10.27 -3.53 -11.69
C ALA A 234 10.54 -4.95 -11.19
N GLU A 235 10.02 -5.33 -10.02
CA GLU A 235 10.33 -6.58 -9.32
C GLU A 235 10.11 -7.81 -10.21
N VAL A 236 8.98 -7.87 -10.91
CA VAL A 236 8.65 -9.01 -11.79
C VAL A 236 9.54 -9.02 -13.05
N TRP A 237 9.79 -7.84 -13.62
CA TRP A 237 10.66 -7.67 -14.80
C TRP A 237 12.10 -8.06 -14.50
N GLU A 238 12.57 -7.70 -13.30
CA GLU A 238 13.90 -8.03 -12.83
C GLU A 238 14.08 -9.52 -12.60
N ARG A 239 13.11 -10.19 -11.97
CA ARG A 239 13.13 -11.67 -11.84
C ARG A 239 13.20 -12.35 -13.21
N GLN A 240 12.61 -11.75 -14.24
CA GLN A 240 12.66 -12.23 -15.62
C GLN A 240 13.85 -11.71 -16.43
N LYS A 241 14.74 -10.90 -15.85
CA LYS A 241 15.92 -10.29 -16.50
C LYS A 241 15.58 -9.39 -17.70
N LYS A 242 14.42 -8.74 -17.70
CA LYS A 242 13.92 -7.88 -18.78
C LYS A 242 13.90 -6.38 -18.45
N THR A 243 14.53 -5.99 -17.35
CA THR A 243 14.53 -4.61 -16.84
C THR A 243 14.97 -3.55 -17.85
N HIS A 244 15.92 -3.87 -18.74
CA HIS A 244 16.40 -2.94 -19.77
C HIS A 244 15.32 -2.54 -20.79
N GLU A 245 14.37 -3.44 -21.07
CA GLU A 245 13.22 -3.17 -21.94
C GLU A 245 12.22 -2.22 -21.26
N LEU A 246 12.16 -2.25 -19.92
CA LEU A 246 11.20 -1.48 -19.13
C LEU A 246 11.65 -0.02 -18.90
N ILE A 247 12.96 0.25 -18.83
CA ILE A 247 13.48 1.60 -18.51
C ILE A 247 12.89 2.71 -19.41
N PRO A 248 12.81 2.57 -20.74
CA PRO A 248 12.18 3.58 -21.59
C PRO A 248 10.70 3.81 -21.28
N VAL A 249 9.98 2.74 -20.91
CA VAL A 249 8.56 2.79 -20.53
C VAL A 249 8.39 3.58 -19.23
N ILE A 250 9.21 3.28 -18.21
CA ILE A 250 9.23 4.01 -16.93
C ILE A 250 9.50 5.50 -17.15
N ASN A 251 10.51 5.84 -17.95
CA ASN A 251 10.85 7.24 -18.22
C ASN A 251 9.68 8.02 -18.85
N ARG A 252 9.00 7.40 -19.83
CA ARG A 252 7.81 8.00 -20.47
C ARG A 252 6.67 8.15 -19.47
N SER A 253 6.40 7.09 -18.71
CA SER A 253 5.32 7.03 -17.73
C SER A 253 5.46 8.08 -16.62
N ILE A 254 6.67 8.22 -16.07
CA ILE A 254 6.99 9.26 -15.08
C ILE A 254 6.86 10.65 -15.68
N SER A 255 7.41 10.87 -16.89
CA SER A 255 7.34 12.19 -17.54
C SER A 255 5.89 12.63 -17.80
N GLN A 256 5.04 11.73 -18.28
CA GLN A 256 3.61 11.99 -18.48
C GLN A 256 2.90 12.24 -17.14
N SER A 257 3.20 11.47 -16.10
CA SER A 257 2.62 11.64 -14.77
C SER A 257 2.97 13.01 -14.17
N LEU A 258 4.25 13.41 -14.22
CA LEU A 258 4.74 14.69 -13.70
C LEU A 258 4.18 15.91 -14.46
N SER A 259 3.60 15.72 -15.64
CA SER A 259 2.92 16.80 -16.36
C SER A 259 1.55 17.16 -15.73
N GLN A 260 1.02 16.32 -14.86
CA GLN A 260 -0.27 16.53 -14.20
C GLN A 260 -0.14 17.43 -12.96
N PRO A 261 -1.12 18.31 -12.70
CA PRO A 261 -1.00 19.35 -11.67
C PRO A 261 -0.91 18.82 -10.23
N ASN A 262 -1.46 17.63 -9.97
CA ASN A 262 -1.54 17.04 -8.64
C ASN A 262 -0.34 16.13 -8.33
N VAL A 263 0.51 15.83 -9.32
CA VAL A 263 1.67 14.94 -9.14
C VAL A 263 2.86 15.74 -8.64
N ILE A 264 3.38 15.37 -7.47
CA ILE A 264 4.42 16.11 -6.73
C ILE A 264 5.78 15.41 -6.74
N GLY A 265 5.85 14.16 -7.19
CA GLY A 265 7.07 13.38 -7.18
C GLY A 265 6.89 11.96 -7.72
N PHE A 266 7.98 11.21 -7.73
CA PHE A 266 8.00 9.83 -8.18
C PHE A 266 8.95 8.97 -7.35
N GLU A 267 8.72 7.67 -7.37
CA GLU A 267 9.56 6.62 -6.80
C GLU A 267 9.93 5.63 -7.92
N VAL A 268 11.15 5.08 -7.88
CA VAL A 268 11.58 4.02 -8.78
C VAL A 268 12.18 2.91 -7.93
N GLY A 269 11.64 1.69 -8.05
CA GLY A 269 11.97 0.56 -7.18
C GLY A 269 12.00 -0.78 -7.92
N GLY A 270 12.43 -1.84 -7.24
CA GLY A 270 12.45 -3.20 -7.83
C GLY A 270 13.63 -3.49 -8.78
N PHE A 271 14.80 -2.89 -8.52
CA PHE A 271 16.04 -3.09 -9.29
C PHE A 271 17.17 -3.70 -8.43
N GLN A 272 16.86 -4.72 -7.62
CA GLN A 272 17.76 -5.39 -6.68
C GLN A 272 19.09 -5.86 -7.30
N ARG A 273 19.11 -6.33 -8.56
CA ARG A 273 20.31 -6.84 -9.25
C ARG A 273 21.24 -5.75 -9.80
N GLN A 274 20.97 -4.48 -9.54
CA GLN A 274 21.99 -3.44 -9.69
C GLN A 274 22.96 -3.37 -8.50
N ALA A 275 22.69 -4.13 -7.43
CA ALA A 275 23.58 -4.26 -6.29
C ALA A 275 24.06 -5.70 -6.14
N THR A 276 25.36 -5.86 -5.91
CA THR A 276 25.95 -7.11 -5.42
C THR A 276 25.56 -7.35 -3.95
N GLU A 277 25.67 -8.59 -3.46
CA GLU A 277 25.46 -8.91 -2.04
C GLU A 277 26.31 -7.97 -1.14
N GLY A 278 25.67 -7.35 -0.14
CA GLY A 278 26.33 -6.36 0.74
C GLY A 278 26.49 -4.95 0.14
N GLN A 279 25.98 -4.69 -1.07
CA GLN A 279 26.01 -3.38 -1.71
C GLN A 279 24.60 -2.77 -1.77
N SER A 280 24.46 -1.48 -1.46
CA SER A 280 23.20 -0.76 -1.74
C SER A 280 23.05 -0.58 -3.25
N ALA A 281 21.85 -0.83 -3.79
CA ALA A 281 21.56 -0.58 -5.20
C ALA A 281 21.85 0.90 -5.51
N THR A 282 22.79 1.16 -6.40
CA THR A 282 23.10 2.52 -6.82
C THR A 282 22.08 2.96 -7.85
N VAL A 283 21.17 3.83 -7.45
CA VAL A 283 20.36 4.60 -8.39
C VAL A 283 21.31 5.42 -9.27
N ASP A 284 21.32 5.16 -10.58
CA ASP A 284 22.09 5.92 -11.55
C ASP A 284 21.56 7.37 -11.60
N THR A 285 22.11 8.21 -10.73
CA THR A 285 21.69 9.61 -10.60
C THR A 285 21.99 10.43 -11.85
N GLU A 286 22.92 10.01 -12.71
CA GLU A 286 23.17 10.69 -13.99
C GLU A 286 22.01 10.44 -14.96
N LYS A 287 21.52 9.20 -15.06
CA LYS A 287 20.31 8.89 -15.87
C LYS A 287 19.05 9.53 -15.31
N LEU A 288 18.88 9.57 -13.98
CA LEU A 288 17.75 10.29 -13.38
C LEU A 288 17.84 11.81 -13.61
N ARG A 289 19.03 12.40 -13.56
CA ARG A 289 19.24 13.82 -13.92
C ARG A 289 19.02 14.07 -15.40
N ALA A 290 19.22 13.07 -16.26
CA ALA A 290 18.92 13.14 -17.69
C ALA A 290 17.42 13.06 -18.00
N ILE A 291 16.56 12.72 -17.03
CA ILE A 291 15.10 12.85 -17.17
C ILE A 291 14.76 14.34 -17.23
N SER A 292 14.76 14.88 -18.44
CA SER A 292 14.28 16.22 -18.73
C SER A 292 12.76 16.22 -18.69
N VAL A 293 12.19 16.55 -17.53
CA VAL A 293 10.77 16.83 -17.40
C VAL A 293 10.53 18.17 -18.08
N LYS A 294 10.15 18.16 -19.36
CA LYS A 294 9.58 19.37 -19.99
C LYS A 294 8.21 19.59 -19.36
N PRO A 295 8.00 20.66 -18.58
CA PRO A 295 6.67 20.97 -18.07
C PRO A 295 5.74 21.14 -19.28
N ALA A 296 4.52 20.60 -19.19
CA ALA A 296 3.49 20.88 -20.18
C ALA A 296 3.38 22.40 -20.31
N THR A 297 3.55 22.88 -21.55
CA THR A 297 3.54 24.30 -21.91
C THR A 297 2.22 24.93 -21.51
N THR A 298 2.23 25.61 -20.36
CA THR A 298 1.63 26.93 -20.10
C THR A 298 1.84 27.25 -18.63
N ARG A 299 2.95 27.94 -18.30
CA ARG A 299 2.96 28.78 -17.10
C ARG A 299 3.58 30.15 -17.40
N PRO A 300 2.97 31.24 -16.92
CA PRO A 300 3.64 32.51 -16.83
C PRO A 300 4.84 32.39 -15.89
N ASN A 301 5.84 33.23 -16.11
CA ASN A 301 7.08 33.38 -15.34
C ASN A 301 6.92 32.97 -13.86
N VAL A 302 7.48 31.82 -13.50
CA VAL A 302 7.78 31.47 -12.11
C VAL A 302 9.21 30.98 -12.10
N ASP A 303 10.03 31.66 -11.29
CA ASP A 303 11.44 31.39 -11.05
C ASP A 303 11.79 29.90 -11.06
N GLN A 304 12.94 29.57 -11.64
CA GLN A 304 13.56 28.25 -11.70
C GLN A 304 13.64 27.62 -10.29
N LYS A 305 12.56 26.97 -9.85
CA LYS A 305 12.56 26.17 -8.63
C LYS A 305 13.40 24.93 -8.91
N ARG A 306 14.61 24.89 -8.34
CA ARG A 306 15.45 23.69 -8.25
C ARG A 306 14.58 22.52 -7.75
N ILE A 307 14.53 21.45 -8.54
CA ILE A 307 13.86 20.20 -8.17
C ILE A 307 14.56 19.65 -6.91
N LYS A 308 13.80 19.46 -5.82
CA LYS A 308 14.30 18.78 -4.63
C LYS A 308 14.06 17.28 -4.82
N ILE A 309 15.14 16.51 -4.97
CA ILE A 309 15.07 15.05 -5.04
C ILE A 309 15.32 14.52 -3.62
N GLY A 310 14.34 13.82 -3.06
CA GLY A 310 14.51 13.00 -1.87
C GLY A 310 14.83 11.58 -2.29
N ILE A 311 15.95 11.02 -1.80
CA ILE A 311 16.27 9.60 -1.96
C ILE A 311 15.80 8.90 -0.70
N LEU A 312 14.81 8.02 -0.83
CA LEU A 312 14.35 7.15 0.24
C LEU A 312 14.99 5.77 0.05
N GLY A 313 15.89 5.39 0.95
CA GLY A 313 16.29 3.98 1.08
C GLY A 313 15.21 3.25 1.89
N SER A 314 14.48 2.35 1.24
CA SER A 314 13.53 1.45 1.90
C SER A 314 14.09 0.03 1.87
N THR A 315 14.10 -0.63 3.02
CA THR A 315 14.27 -2.09 3.10
C THR A 315 12.87 -2.70 3.17
N THR A 316 12.61 -3.63 2.28
CA THR A 316 11.35 -4.36 2.24
C THR A 316 11.62 -5.80 2.67
N ASN A 317 10.65 -6.42 3.35
CA ASN A 317 10.65 -7.87 3.62
C ASN A 317 9.92 -8.63 2.49
N PHE A 318 9.99 -8.15 1.24
CA PHE A 318 9.46 -8.88 0.07
C PHE A 318 10.50 -9.91 -0.41
N TYR A 319 10.55 -11.03 0.30
CA TYR A 319 11.22 -12.25 -0.16
C TYR A 319 10.28 -13.43 0.03
#